data_AF-A0A556QS56-F1
#
_entry.id   AF-A0A556QS56-F1
#
_cell.length_a   1.000
_cell.length_b   1.000
_cell.length_c   1.000
_cell.angle_alpha   90.00
_cell.angle_beta   90.00
_cell.angle_gamma   90.00
#
_symmetry.space_group_name_H-M   'P 1'
#
loop_
_entity.id
_entity.type
_entity.pdbx_description
1 polymer ?
#
loop_
_entity_poly.entity_id
_entity_poly.type
_entity_poly.pdbx_seq_one_letter_code
_entity_poly.pdbx_strand_id
1 'polypeptide(L)'
;MSDHSHAGKHEEKFSPWLFIATIILSLGALYGALALIAPGVWATQIAAGWVSFVIVFASIHTVAGIFEYFFHRYILHAPLIPFLSYFYKQHTRHHALTHIGYHRSKVTNAEVPGFIDNEPVADNTHIARNTFPIEEEKQHEASYFPWYSLIIFSLVVTPLLALGQWIFPNAPMFLAGYLAVAFSLSLYELIHAVEHWPQDTWDRMIEHPRYGRMWRKAYAFHLRHHADIRCNEGISGIFGLPLVDFVLGTYVDPETLYTHGEKVHADQFNSPEPRFAFIRWLDRKADEAVKNRRAAARAA
;
A
#
# COMPACT_ATOMS: atom_id res chain seq x y z
N MET A 1 -23.39 -17.13 -13.34
CA MET A 1 -22.97 -16.42 -12.10
C MET A 1 -23.52 -17.20 -10.93
N SER A 2 -22.70 -18.05 -10.31
CA SER A 2 -23.08 -18.77 -9.10
C SER A 2 -23.03 -17.79 -7.93
N ASP A 3 -24.20 -17.52 -7.37
CA ASP A 3 -24.40 -16.75 -6.16
C ASP A 3 -23.79 -17.55 -4.99
N HIS A 4 -22.50 -17.36 -4.74
CA HIS A 4 -21.90 -17.81 -3.48
C HIS A 4 -22.30 -16.79 -2.42
N SER A 5 -23.50 -16.96 -1.89
CA SER A 5 -23.89 -16.36 -0.62
C SER A 5 -22.93 -16.86 0.45
N HIS A 6 -21.86 -16.11 0.73
CA HIS A 6 -21.06 -16.26 1.93
C HIS A 6 -21.93 -15.82 3.11
N ALA A 7 -22.87 -16.68 3.49
CA ALA A 7 -23.59 -16.56 4.73
C ALA A 7 -22.59 -16.72 5.89
N GLY A 8 -22.33 -15.63 6.60
CA GLY A 8 -21.93 -15.66 8.01
C GLY A 8 -20.48 -15.99 8.35
N LYS A 9 -19.51 -15.78 7.46
CA LYS A 9 -18.12 -15.70 7.94
C LYS A 9 -17.88 -14.30 8.46
N HIS A 10 -17.74 -14.21 9.79
CA HIS A 10 -17.27 -12.99 10.41
C HIS A 10 -15.84 -12.73 9.96
N GLU A 11 -15.60 -11.59 9.31
CA GLU A 11 -14.25 -11.20 8.87
C GLU A 11 -13.54 -10.54 10.05
N GLU A 12 -12.45 -11.13 10.51
CA GLU A 12 -11.76 -10.65 11.70
C GLU A 12 -11.03 -9.34 11.43
N LYS A 13 -11.16 -8.40 12.39
CA LYS A 13 -10.39 -7.16 12.36
C LYS A 13 -8.90 -7.46 12.46
N PHE A 14 -8.09 -6.71 11.71
CA PHE A 14 -6.63 -6.79 11.80
C PHE A 14 -6.14 -6.63 13.26
N SER A 15 -5.38 -7.62 13.72
CA SER A 15 -4.79 -7.63 15.06
C SER A 15 -3.27 -7.39 14.97
N PRO A 16 -2.78 -6.21 15.39
CA PRO A 16 -1.35 -5.91 15.35
C PRO A 16 -0.51 -6.90 16.14
N TRP A 17 -1.02 -7.39 17.27
CA TRP A 17 -0.31 -8.36 18.12
C TRP A 17 -0.19 -9.73 17.46
N LEU A 18 -1.28 -10.23 16.86
CA LEU A 18 -1.24 -11.48 16.11
C LEU A 18 -0.29 -11.37 14.93
N PHE A 19 -0.35 -10.26 14.19
CA PHE A 19 0.54 -9.98 13.08
C PHE A 19 2.02 -9.98 13.51
N ILE A 20 2.38 -9.24 14.57
CA ILE A 20 3.75 -9.22 15.10
C ILE A 20 4.20 -10.62 15.53
N ALA A 21 3.35 -11.37 16.23
CA ALA A 21 3.65 -12.75 16.61
C ALA A 21 3.89 -13.65 15.38
N THR A 22 3.07 -13.55 14.35
CA THR A 22 3.22 -14.27 13.08
C THR A 22 4.53 -13.91 12.38
N ILE A 23 4.90 -12.63 12.32
CA ILE A 23 6.17 -12.17 11.74
C ILE A 23 7.35 -12.74 12.52
N ILE A 24 7.35 -12.67 13.85
CA ILE A 24 8.43 -13.20 14.69
C ILE A 24 8.58 -14.71 14.51
N LEU A 25 7.47 -15.46 14.55
CA LEU A 25 7.50 -16.92 14.39
C LEU A 25 7.98 -17.31 12.98
N SER A 26 7.51 -16.63 11.95
CA SER A 26 7.91 -16.89 10.56
C SER A 26 9.38 -16.56 10.33
N LEU A 27 9.87 -15.44 10.88
CA LEU A 27 11.28 -15.06 10.81
C LEU A 27 12.17 -16.05 11.58
N GLY A 28 11.74 -16.47 12.76
CA GLY A 28 12.41 -17.51 13.54
C GLY A 28 12.48 -18.84 12.77
N ALA A 29 11.41 -19.22 12.07
CA ALA A 29 11.40 -20.41 11.22
C ALA A 29 12.39 -20.29 10.04
N LEU A 30 12.48 -19.13 9.39
CA LEU A 30 13.45 -18.88 8.31
C LEU A 30 14.90 -18.97 8.81
N TYR A 31 15.21 -18.38 9.96
CA TYR A 31 16.54 -18.48 10.57
C TYR A 31 16.86 -19.89 11.04
N GLY A 32 15.90 -20.58 11.66
CA GLY A 32 16.04 -21.98 12.04
C GLY A 32 16.31 -22.88 10.83
N ALA A 33 15.57 -22.68 9.74
CA ALA A 33 15.81 -23.41 8.49
C ALA A 33 17.21 -23.15 7.92
N LEU A 34 17.68 -21.90 7.90
CA LEU A 34 19.03 -21.56 7.46
C LEU A 34 20.10 -22.22 8.33
N ALA A 35 19.94 -22.17 9.66
CA ALA A 35 20.87 -22.76 10.61
C ALA A 35 20.98 -24.28 10.44
N LEU A 36 19.87 -24.95 10.14
CA LEU A 36 19.83 -26.40 9.93
C LEU A 36 20.35 -26.84 8.55
N ILE A 37 19.97 -26.11 7.49
CA ILE A 37 20.30 -26.49 6.10
C ILE A 37 21.74 -26.08 5.73
N ALA A 38 22.19 -24.91 6.20
CA ALA A 38 23.48 -24.34 5.85
C ALA A 38 24.22 -23.78 7.08
N PRO A 39 24.61 -24.63 8.05
CA PRO A 39 25.20 -24.20 9.31
C PRO A 39 26.47 -23.35 9.16
N GLY A 40 27.26 -23.59 8.11
CA GLY A 40 28.43 -22.77 7.79
C GLY A 40 28.05 -21.34 7.40
N VAL A 41 27.02 -21.18 6.55
CA VAL A 41 26.49 -19.86 6.16
C VAL A 41 25.89 -19.16 7.38
N TRP A 42 25.18 -19.90 8.24
CA TRP A 42 24.64 -19.37 9.49
C TRP A 42 25.73 -18.85 10.43
N ALA A 43 26.81 -19.61 10.63
CA ALA A 43 27.94 -19.17 11.44
C ALA A 43 28.55 -17.85 10.90
N THR A 44 28.67 -17.72 9.59
CA THR A 44 29.07 -16.46 8.94
C THR A 44 28.10 -15.31 9.25
N GLN A 45 26.79 -15.55 9.24
CA GLN A 45 25.80 -14.50 9.55
C GLN A 45 26.01 -13.91 10.94
N ILE A 46 26.25 -14.77 11.93
CA ILE A 46 26.41 -14.39 13.34
C ILE A 46 27.79 -13.77 13.60
N ALA A 47 28.82 -14.21 12.86
CA ALA A 47 30.17 -13.66 12.96
C ALA A 47 30.34 -12.30 12.27
N ALA A 48 29.37 -11.88 11.44
CA ALA A 48 29.45 -10.64 10.70
C ALA A 48 29.43 -9.41 11.64
N GLY A 49 30.26 -8.41 11.32
CA GLY A 49 30.29 -7.14 12.05
C GLY A 49 29.00 -6.33 11.88
N TRP A 50 28.63 -5.58 12.91
CA TRP A 50 27.39 -4.78 12.95
C TRP A 50 27.29 -3.76 11.79
N VAL A 51 28.41 -3.19 11.33
CA VAL A 51 28.42 -2.25 10.20
C VAL A 51 27.97 -2.95 8.91
N SER A 52 28.49 -4.15 8.65
CA SER A 52 28.11 -4.96 7.49
C SER A 52 26.63 -5.32 7.55
N PHE A 53 26.14 -5.67 8.75
CA PHE A 53 24.72 -5.93 8.99
C PHE A 53 23.84 -4.73 8.63
N VAL A 54 24.16 -3.53 9.14
CA VAL A 54 23.38 -2.32 8.87
C VAL A 54 23.38 -1.97 7.39
N ILE A 55 24.53 -2.08 6.71
CA ILE A 55 24.64 -1.80 5.27
C ILE A 55 23.77 -2.77 4.46
N VAL A 56 23.88 -4.09 4.72
CA VAL A 56 23.08 -5.09 4.01
C VAL A 56 21.59 -4.88 4.29
N PHE A 57 21.22 -4.69 5.55
CA PHE A 57 19.82 -4.43 5.94
C PHE A 57 19.25 -3.21 5.22
N ALA A 58 19.94 -2.07 5.27
CA ALA A 58 19.49 -0.84 4.63
C ALA A 58 19.42 -0.98 3.10
N SER A 59 20.36 -1.69 2.49
CA SER A 59 20.38 -1.95 1.04
C SER A 59 19.19 -2.81 0.61
N ILE A 60 18.93 -3.91 1.31
CA ILE A 60 17.80 -4.80 1.00
C ILE A 60 16.47 -4.08 1.26
N HIS A 61 16.33 -3.32 2.35
CA HIS A 61 15.13 -2.53 2.60
C HIS A 61 14.91 -1.44 1.53
N THR A 62 15.97 -0.79 1.07
CA THR A 62 15.89 0.19 -0.04
C THR A 62 15.37 -0.48 -1.32
N VAL A 63 15.90 -1.66 -1.66
CA VAL A 63 15.40 -2.44 -2.81
C VAL A 63 13.94 -2.86 -2.59
N ALA A 64 13.56 -3.25 -1.37
CA ALA A 64 12.19 -3.60 -1.03
C ALA A 64 11.23 -2.41 -1.20
N GLY A 65 11.61 -1.20 -0.80
CA GLY A 65 10.79 0.01 -1.03
C GLY A 65 10.65 0.38 -2.51
N ILE A 66 11.69 0.14 -3.33
CA ILE A 66 11.59 0.27 -4.80
C ILE A 66 10.64 -0.80 -5.35
N PHE A 67 10.78 -2.05 -4.90
CA PHE A 67 9.91 -3.14 -5.31
C PHE A 67 8.45 -2.87 -4.94
N GLU A 68 8.19 -2.39 -3.73
CA GLU A 68 6.87 -2.01 -3.23
C GLU A 68 6.16 -1.07 -4.20
N TYR A 69 6.83 0.00 -4.65
CA TYR A 69 6.29 0.92 -5.65
C TYR A 69 5.82 0.20 -6.93
N PHE A 70 6.69 -0.63 -7.53
CA PHE A 70 6.35 -1.32 -8.78
C PHE A 70 5.28 -2.41 -8.56
N PHE A 71 5.35 -3.10 -7.42
CA PHE A 71 4.39 -4.11 -7.05
C PHE A 71 2.99 -3.49 -6.84
N HIS A 72 2.91 -2.40 -6.09
CA HIS A 72 1.66 -1.69 -5.86
C HIS A 72 1.05 -1.19 -7.17
N ARG A 73 1.82 -0.42 -7.95
CA ARG A 73 1.32 0.18 -9.19
C ARG A 73 0.98 -0.83 -10.29
N TYR A 74 1.78 -1.88 -10.46
CA TYR A 74 1.71 -2.74 -11.65
C TYR A 74 1.28 -4.18 -11.39
N ILE A 75 1.15 -4.59 -10.14
CA ILE A 75 0.62 -5.91 -9.76
C ILE A 75 -0.68 -5.75 -8.97
N LEU A 76 -0.73 -4.81 -8.02
CA LEU A 76 -1.94 -4.57 -7.22
C LEU A 76 -2.97 -3.73 -7.98
N HIS A 77 -2.54 -2.69 -8.70
CA HIS A 77 -3.43 -1.82 -9.49
C HIS A 77 -3.57 -2.20 -10.96
N ALA A 78 -2.68 -3.07 -11.45
CA ALA A 78 -2.76 -3.61 -12.80
C ALA A 78 -2.45 -5.10 -12.81
N PRO A 79 -3.14 -5.92 -13.62
CA PRO A 79 -2.83 -7.33 -13.71
C PRO A 79 -1.75 -7.59 -14.79
N LEU A 80 -0.61 -6.88 -14.75
CA LEU A 80 0.44 -7.04 -15.79
C LEU A 80 1.02 -8.46 -15.81
N ILE A 81 1.04 -9.13 -14.65
CA ILE A 81 1.49 -10.51 -14.52
C ILE A 81 0.26 -11.39 -14.20
N PRO A 82 -0.27 -12.16 -15.17
CA PRO A 82 -1.57 -12.83 -15.02
C PRO A 82 -1.68 -13.79 -13.82
N PHE A 83 -0.61 -14.51 -13.48
CA PHE A 83 -0.61 -15.44 -12.35
C PHE A 83 -0.61 -14.74 -10.98
N LEU A 84 -0.33 -13.43 -10.94
CA LEU A 84 -0.45 -12.59 -9.75
C LEU A 84 -1.81 -11.86 -9.67
N SER A 85 -2.77 -12.21 -10.54
CA SER A 85 -4.08 -11.54 -10.59
C SER A 85 -4.93 -11.70 -9.33
N TYR A 86 -4.60 -12.63 -8.43
CA TYR A 86 -5.21 -12.69 -7.10
C TYR A 86 -4.97 -11.38 -6.32
N PHE A 87 -3.73 -10.88 -6.33
CA PHE A 87 -3.38 -9.63 -5.65
C PHE A 87 -4.12 -8.43 -6.24
N TYR A 88 -4.19 -8.36 -7.57
CA TYR A 88 -4.98 -7.34 -8.27
C TYR A 88 -6.46 -7.34 -7.82
N LYS A 89 -7.09 -8.52 -7.75
CA LYS A 89 -8.50 -8.64 -7.32
C LYS A 89 -8.70 -8.21 -5.87
N GLN A 90 -7.83 -8.66 -4.97
CA GLN A 90 -7.93 -8.32 -3.55
C GLN A 90 -7.71 -6.82 -3.34
N HIS A 91 -6.69 -6.25 -3.97
CA HIS A 91 -6.39 -4.82 -3.81
C HIS A 91 -7.43 -3.91 -4.44
N THR A 92 -7.95 -4.25 -5.63
CA THR A 92 -9.06 -3.49 -6.22
C THR A 92 -10.35 -3.63 -5.42
N ARG A 93 -10.58 -4.76 -4.74
CA ARG A 93 -11.69 -4.91 -3.78
C ARG A 93 -11.48 -3.99 -2.57
N HIS A 94 -10.27 -3.92 -2.03
CA HIS A 94 -9.92 -2.97 -0.97
C HIS A 94 -10.27 -1.55 -1.39
N HIS A 95 -9.73 -1.05 -2.51
CA HIS A 95 -10.02 0.27 -3.06
C HIS A 95 -11.51 0.51 -3.35
N ALA A 96 -12.26 -0.50 -3.76
CA ALA A 96 -13.70 -0.38 -3.96
C ALA A 96 -14.47 -0.20 -2.63
N LEU A 97 -13.94 -0.76 -1.54
CA LEU A 97 -14.53 -0.73 -0.20
C LEU A 97 -14.05 0.45 0.66
N THR A 98 -12.92 1.06 0.30
CA THR A 98 -12.34 2.26 0.93
C THR A 98 -12.28 3.45 -0.02
N HIS A 99 -13.18 3.46 -1.01
CA HIS A 99 -13.19 4.40 -2.12
C HIS A 99 -13.31 5.86 -1.69
N ILE A 100 -12.61 6.72 -2.44
CA ILE A 100 -12.80 8.17 -2.43
C ILE A 100 -13.19 8.63 -3.82
N GLY A 101 -14.28 9.38 -3.92
CA GLY A 101 -14.67 10.01 -5.17
C GLY A 101 -15.64 11.15 -4.94
N TYR A 102 -16.39 11.49 -5.96
CA TYR A 102 -17.35 12.57 -5.90
C TYR A 102 -18.59 12.28 -6.75
N HIS A 103 -19.67 12.97 -6.46
CA HIS A 103 -20.86 12.98 -7.32
C HIS A 103 -21.19 14.41 -7.73
N ARG A 104 -21.71 14.56 -8.95
CA ARG A 104 -22.21 15.85 -9.42
C ARG A 104 -23.29 16.31 -8.48
N SER A 105 -23.09 17.49 -7.91
CA SER A 105 -24.11 18.11 -7.10
C SER A 105 -25.23 18.58 -8.01
N LYS A 106 -26.35 17.84 -8.06
CA LYS A 106 -27.64 18.51 -8.17
C LYS A 106 -27.99 18.89 -6.74
N VAL A 107 -27.47 20.01 -6.25
CA VAL A 107 -27.86 20.51 -4.91
C VAL A 107 -29.37 20.74 -4.97
N THR A 108 -30.15 19.80 -4.44
CA THR A 108 -31.48 20.09 -3.91
C THR A 108 -31.35 20.01 -2.41
N ASN A 109 -31.87 21.02 -1.72
CA ASN A 109 -31.60 21.39 -0.32
C ASN A 109 -32.05 20.36 0.73
N ALA A 110 -32.43 19.16 0.30
CA ALA A 110 -32.92 18.08 1.13
C ALA A 110 -31.82 17.20 1.73
N GLU A 111 -30.61 17.18 1.18
CA GLU A 111 -29.57 16.19 1.55
C GLU A 111 -28.40 16.75 2.38
N VAL A 112 -28.29 18.07 2.56
CA VAL A 112 -27.18 18.69 3.33
C VAL A 112 -27.71 19.77 4.28
N PRO A 113 -27.79 19.50 5.60
CA PRO A 113 -28.17 20.51 6.59
C PRO A 113 -27.17 21.68 6.60
N GLY A 114 -27.64 22.91 6.34
CA GLY A 114 -26.84 24.14 6.46
C GLY A 114 -26.47 24.85 5.15
N PHE A 115 -26.97 24.40 4.00
CA PHE A 115 -26.76 25.10 2.73
C PHE A 115 -27.72 26.30 2.59
N ILE A 116 -27.20 27.48 2.25
CA ILE A 116 -27.98 28.67 1.89
C ILE A 116 -28.10 28.72 0.36
N ASP A 117 -29.33 28.70 -0.13
CA ASP A 117 -29.72 28.37 -1.52
C ASP A 117 -29.34 29.35 -2.64
N ASN A 118 -28.44 30.32 -2.42
CA ASN A 118 -28.30 31.45 -3.35
C ASN A 118 -26.87 31.74 -3.84
N GLU A 119 -25.91 30.86 -3.61
CA GLU A 119 -24.57 31.00 -4.18
C GLU A 119 -24.49 30.20 -5.50
N PRO A 120 -24.17 30.83 -6.65
CA PRO A 120 -23.94 30.09 -7.88
C PRO A 120 -22.77 29.12 -7.65
N VAL A 121 -23.07 27.83 -7.66
CA VAL A 121 -22.04 26.78 -7.57
C VAL A 121 -21.15 26.92 -8.79
N ALA A 122 -19.87 27.18 -8.57
CA ALA A 122 -18.88 27.28 -9.64
C ALA A 122 -18.93 26.01 -10.52
N ASP A 123 -18.79 26.21 -11.84
CA ASP A 123 -18.71 25.11 -12.78
C ASP A 123 -17.57 24.18 -12.33
N ASN A 124 -17.88 22.88 -12.14
CA ASN A 124 -16.97 21.83 -11.64
C ASN A 124 -16.80 21.64 -10.11
N THR A 125 -17.69 22.18 -9.26
CA THR A 125 -17.76 21.79 -7.84
C THR A 125 -18.66 20.56 -7.62
N HIS A 126 -18.19 19.61 -6.82
CA HIS A 126 -18.86 18.34 -6.52
C HIS A 126 -18.88 18.09 -5.00
N ILE A 127 -19.61 17.06 -4.57
CA ILE A 127 -19.63 16.63 -3.17
C ILE A 127 -18.79 15.36 -3.01
N ALA A 128 -17.86 15.37 -2.06
CA ALA A 128 -16.99 14.24 -1.78
C ALA A 128 -17.74 13.07 -1.15
N ARG A 129 -17.43 11.87 -1.63
CA ARG A 129 -17.79 10.60 -1.00
C ARG A 129 -16.50 9.94 -0.53
N ASN A 130 -16.37 9.81 0.77
CA ASN A 130 -15.21 9.20 1.41
C ASN A 130 -15.68 8.02 2.27
N THR A 131 -15.12 6.85 1.98
CA THR A 131 -15.28 5.61 2.75
C THR A 131 -13.91 5.03 3.15
N PHE A 132 -12.88 5.87 3.14
CA PHE A 132 -11.49 5.48 3.32
C PHE A 132 -11.21 4.79 4.66
N PRO A 133 -11.73 5.24 5.81
CA PRO A 133 -11.55 4.51 7.07
C PRO A 133 -12.11 3.08 7.01
N ILE A 134 -11.41 2.13 7.63
CA ILE A 134 -11.84 0.73 7.76
C ILE A 134 -12.61 0.58 9.08
N GLU A 135 -13.93 0.64 8.99
CA GLU A 135 -14.84 0.60 10.15
C GLU A 135 -15.86 -0.54 10.04
N GLU A 136 -16.20 -0.96 8.83
CA GLU A 136 -17.15 -2.03 8.56
C GLU A 136 -16.46 -3.38 8.35
N GLU A 137 -17.11 -4.45 8.80
CA GLU A 137 -16.60 -5.83 8.73
C GLU A 137 -16.20 -6.26 7.31
N LYS A 138 -17.00 -5.89 6.30
CA LYS A 138 -16.74 -6.21 4.90
C LYS A 138 -15.41 -5.67 4.37
N GLN A 139 -14.85 -4.63 5.02
CA GLN A 139 -13.60 -3.97 4.63
C GLN A 139 -12.36 -4.73 5.14
N HIS A 140 -12.49 -5.65 6.12
CA HIS A 140 -11.36 -6.31 6.77
C HIS A 140 -10.66 -7.35 5.89
N GLU A 141 -11.41 -8.17 5.13
CA GLU A 141 -10.84 -9.28 4.35
C GLU A 141 -9.76 -8.82 3.34
N ALA A 142 -9.92 -7.62 2.78
CA ALA A 142 -9.06 -7.11 1.73
C ALA A 142 -7.96 -6.15 2.22
N SER A 143 -7.84 -5.91 3.54
CA SER A 143 -7.03 -4.81 4.05
C SER A 143 -5.61 -5.17 4.50
N TYR A 144 -5.24 -6.45 4.50
CA TYR A 144 -3.91 -6.93 4.91
C TYR A 144 -3.48 -8.17 4.12
N PHE A 145 -2.18 -8.39 4.03
CA PHE A 145 -1.60 -9.57 3.37
C PHE A 145 -1.84 -10.85 4.18
N PRO A 146 -1.94 -12.01 3.51
CA PRO A 146 -2.07 -13.30 4.20
C PRO A 146 -0.92 -13.58 5.17
N TRP A 147 -1.19 -14.33 6.24
CA TRP A 147 -0.22 -14.65 7.31
C TRP A 147 1.08 -15.31 6.81
N TYR A 148 1.04 -15.97 5.65
CA TYR A 148 2.19 -16.66 5.04
C TYR A 148 3.06 -15.74 4.15
N SER A 149 2.74 -14.44 4.04
CA SER A 149 3.38 -13.54 3.06
C SER A 149 4.87 -13.34 3.32
N LEU A 150 5.31 -13.27 4.59
CA LEU A 150 6.74 -13.17 4.90
C LEU A 150 7.52 -14.37 4.35
N ILE A 151 6.99 -15.59 4.49
CA ILE A 151 7.64 -16.80 3.98
C ILE A 151 7.73 -16.74 2.46
N ILE A 152 6.63 -16.40 1.77
CA ILE A 152 6.63 -16.31 0.30
C ILE A 152 7.61 -15.26 -0.20
N PHE A 153 7.56 -14.03 0.32
CA PHE A 153 8.49 -12.98 -0.10
C PHE A 153 9.94 -13.33 0.23
N SER A 154 10.18 -13.98 1.37
CA SER A 154 11.52 -14.47 1.72
C SER A 154 12.00 -15.51 0.72
N LEU A 155 11.17 -16.49 0.36
CA LEU A 155 11.52 -17.50 -0.66
C LEU A 155 11.83 -16.89 -2.02
N VAL A 156 11.10 -15.85 -2.42
CA VAL A 156 11.35 -15.13 -3.68
C VAL A 156 12.67 -14.38 -3.65
N VAL A 157 13.05 -13.76 -2.53
CA VAL A 157 14.32 -13.03 -2.41
C VAL A 157 15.52 -13.95 -2.14
N THR A 158 15.30 -15.15 -1.58
CA THR A 158 16.36 -16.10 -1.23
C THR A 158 17.41 -16.35 -2.31
N PRO A 159 17.06 -16.55 -3.61
CA PRO A 159 18.05 -16.68 -4.67
C PRO A 159 18.97 -15.46 -4.82
N LEU A 160 18.43 -14.25 -4.62
CA LEU A 160 19.20 -13.01 -4.67
C LEU A 160 20.11 -12.88 -3.44
N LEU A 161 19.62 -13.27 -2.25
CA LEU A 161 20.45 -13.30 -1.03
C LEU A 161 21.57 -14.34 -1.13
N ALA A 162 21.29 -15.50 -1.74
CA ALA A 162 22.29 -16.54 -1.99
C ALA A 162 23.38 -16.05 -2.95
N LEU A 163 22.98 -15.39 -4.04
CA LEU A 163 23.92 -14.76 -4.97
C LEU A 163 24.76 -13.67 -4.27
N GLY A 164 24.11 -12.83 -3.45
CA GLY A 164 24.79 -11.84 -2.63
C GLY A 164 25.80 -12.46 -1.66
N GLN A 165 25.42 -13.56 -0.99
CA GLN A 165 26.30 -14.30 -0.07
C GLN A 165 27.50 -14.88 -0.81
N TRP A 166 27.31 -15.36 -2.04
CA TRP A 166 28.39 -15.88 -2.87
C TRP A 166 29.38 -14.78 -3.29
N ILE A 167 28.89 -13.59 -3.66
CA ILE A 167 29.73 -12.44 -4.05
C ILE A 167 30.42 -11.82 -2.83
N PHE A 168 29.75 -11.79 -1.67
CA PHE A 168 30.25 -11.22 -0.42
C PHE A 168 30.23 -12.27 0.69
N PRO A 169 31.20 -13.22 0.72
CA PRO A 169 31.15 -14.40 1.60
C PRO A 169 31.09 -14.11 3.10
N ASN A 170 31.51 -12.92 3.55
CA ASN A 170 31.51 -12.53 4.96
C ASN A 170 30.35 -11.58 5.33
N ALA A 171 29.50 -11.22 4.36
CA ALA A 171 28.35 -10.37 4.62
C ALA A 171 27.18 -11.18 5.20
N PRO A 172 26.36 -10.61 6.10
CA PRO A 172 25.23 -11.30 6.70
C PRO A 172 23.99 -11.21 5.78
N MET A 173 24.11 -11.70 4.54
CA MET A 173 23.09 -11.53 3.51
C MET A 173 21.73 -12.10 3.89
N PHE A 174 21.70 -13.27 4.54
CA PHE A 174 20.44 -13.90 4.94
C PHE A 174 19.88 -13.33 6.23
N LEU A 175 20.72 -13.11 7.25
CA LEU A 175 20.25 -12.59 8.54
C LEU A 175 19.76 -11.15 8.39
N ALA A 176 20.56 -10.27 7.78
CA ALA A 176 20.13 -8.90 7.54
C ALA A 176 19.05 -8.83 6.45
N GLY A 177 19.13 -9.67 5.42
CA GLY A 177 18.16 -9.70 4.31
C GLY A 177 16.75 -10.12 4.74
N TYR A 178 16.61 -11.25 5.46
CA TYR A 178 15.29 -11.66 5.96
C TYR A 178 14.75 -10.69 7.00
N LEU A 179 15.60 -10.11 7.86
CA LEU A 179 15.15 -9.05 8.76
C LEU A 179 14.65 -7.82 7.98
N ALA A 180 15.34 -7.43 6.91
CA ALA A 180 14.91 -6.31 6.07
C ALA A 180 13.57 -6.59 5.38
N VAL A 181 13.33 -7.81 4.89
CA VAL A 181 12.01 -8.19 4.32
C VAL A 181 10.93 -8.17 5.40
N ALA A 182 11.19 -8.75 6.57
CA ALA A 182 10.26 -8.75 7.70
C ALA A 182 9.94 -7.32 8.18
N PHE A 183 10.96 -6.46 8.26
CA PHE A 183 10.81 -5.05 8.59
C PHE A 183 9.99 -4.31 7.53
N SER A 184 10.28 -4.51 6.25
CA SER A 184 9.54 -3.87 5.14
C SER A 184 8.06 -4.26 5.16
N LEU A 185 7.77 -5.56 5.27
CA LEU A 185 6.39 -6.06 5.35
C LEU A 185 5.67 -5.54 6.60
N SER A 186 6.37 -5.51 7.74
CA SER A 186 5.78 -4.98 8.98
C SER A 186 5.49 -3.49 8.88
N LEU A 187 6.41 -2.73 8.30
CA LEU A 187 6.24 -1.30 8.12
C LEU A 187 5.07 -1.01 7.18
N TYR A 188 4.98 -1.75 6.06
CA TYR A 188 3.87 -1.65 5.11
C TYR A 188 2.53 -1.87 5.81
N GLU A 189 2.36 -3.02 6.46
CA GLU A 189 1.08 -3.42 7.08
C GLU A 189 0.67 -2.49 8.21
N LEU A 190 1.61 -2.12 9.08
CA LEU A 190 1.31 -1.28 10.22
C LEU A 190 1.00 0.15 9.80
N ILE A 191 1.73 0.72 8.83
CA ILE A 191 1.42 2.05 8.30
C ILE A 191 0.06 2.01 7.59
N HIS A 192 -0.17 1.04 6.72
CA HIS A 192 -1.44 0.89 6.01
C HIS A 192 -2.63 0.83 6.98
N ALA A 193 -2.53 0.01 8.03
CA ALA A 193 -3.56 -0.12 9.05
C ALA A 193 -3.81 1.19 9.81
N VAL A 194 -2.75 1.97 10.08
CA VAL A 194 -2.85 3.29 10.74
C VAL A 194 -3.48 4.33 9.81
N GLU A 195 -3.10 4.35 8.54
CA GLU A 195 -3.66 5.25 7.52
C GLU A 195 -5.18 5.08 7.43
N HIS A 196 -5.68 3.86 7.55
CA HIS A 196 -7.11 3.54 7.52
C HIS A 196 -7.85 3.67 8.87
N TRP A 197 -7.24 4.29 9.89
CA TRP A 197 -7.95 4.60 11.15
C TRP A 197 -9.17 5.53 10.95
N PRO A 198 -10.12 5.54 11.90
CA PRO A 198 -11.27 6.45 11.89
C PRO A 198 -10.86 7.91 11.72
N GLN A 199 -11.68 8.66 10.98
CA GLN A 199 -11.46 10.09 10.70
C GLN A 199 -11.23 10.89 11.99
N ASP A 200 -12.06 10.70 13.02
CA ASP A 200 -11.93 11.38 14.32
C ASP A 200 -10.55 11.19 14.98
N THR A 201 -9.89 10.06 14.73
CA THR A 201 -8.55 9.78 15.25
C THR A 201 -7.52 10.65 14.54
N TRP A 202 -7.66 10.77 13.21
CA TRP A 202 -6.83 11.63 12.38
C TRP A 202 -7.06 13.11 12.64
N ASP A 203 -8.31 13.55 12.78
CA ASP A 203 -8.65 14.95 13.07
C ASP A 203 -7.94 15.44 14.34
N ARG A 204 -7.96 14.66 15.41
CA ARG A 204 -7.24 15.00 16.66
C ARG A 204 -5.73 15.17 16.44
N MET A 205 -5.12 14.36 15.57
CA MET A 205 -3.69 14.47 15.25
C MET A 205 -3.41 15.66 14.34
N ILE A 206 -4.28 15.91 13.35
CA ILE A 206 -4.19 17.01 12.38
C ILE A 206 -4.42 18.37 13.04
N GLU A 207 -5.27 18.45 14.05
CA GLU A 207 -5.52 19.67 14.83
C GLU A 207 -4.37 20.00 15.81
N HIS A 208 -3.39 19.11 15.99
CA HIS A 208 -2.30 19.33 16.93
C HIS A 208 -1.45 20.58 16.57
N PRO A 209 -1.28 21.57 17.47
CA PRO A 209 -0.70 22.88 17.12
C PRO A 209 0.70 22.86 16.49
N ARG A 210 1.54 21.90 16.88
CA ARG A 210 2.94 21.81 16.40
C ARG A 210 3.16 20.80 15.27
N TYR A 211 2.31 19.77 15.21
CA TYR A 211 2.57 18.58 14.39
C TYR A 211 1.44 18.32 13.39
N GLY A 212 0.35 19.08 13.45
CA GLY A 212 -0.83 18.91 12.63
C GLY A 212 -0.53 18.91 11.13
N ARG A 213 0.38 19.78 10.67
CA ARG A 213 0.81 19.80 9.26
C ARG A 213 1.50 18.50 8.82
N MET A 214 2.31 17.92 9.70
CA MET A 214 2.98 16.64 9.42
C MET A 214 1.94 15.52 9.35
N TRP A 215 1.03 15.44 10.34
CA TRP A 215 -0.03 14.43 10.37
C TRP A 215 -1.00 14.56 9.21
N ARG A 216 -1.33 15.78 8.80
CA ARG A 216 -2.14 16.03 7.61
C ARG A 216 -1.48 15.42 6.38
N LYS A 217 -0.19 15.64 6.18
CA LYS A 217 0.55 15.07 5.04
C LYS A 217 0.61 13.56 5.10
N ALA A 218 0.86 12.98 6.28
CA ALA A 218 0.89 11.53 6.46
C ALA A 218 -0.46 10.90 6.11
N TYR A 219 -1.56 11.40 6.70
CA TYR A 219 -2.90 10.91 6.43
C TYR A 219 -3.28 11.06 4.96
N ALA A 220 -3.09 12.26 4.44
CA ALA A 220 -3.63 12.63 3.16
C ALA A 220 -2.85 11.98 1.99
N PHE A 221 -1.64 11.44 2.24
CA PHE A 221 -0.82 10.77 1.24
C PHE A 221 -1.50 9.51 0.67
N HIS A 222 -1.83 8.53 1.52
CA HIS A 222 -2.55 7.32 1.08
C HIS A 222 -4.03 7.60 0.82
N LEU A 223 -4.63 8.55 1.52
CA LEU A 223 -5.97 9.05 1.18
C LEU A 223 -6.04 9.51 -0.29
N ARG A 224 -5.07 10.32 -0.74
CA ARG A 224 -4.99 10.78 -2.13
C ARG A 224 -4.78 9.64 -3.11
N HIS A 225 -4.06 8.59 -2.72
CA HIS A 225 -3.93 7.37 -3.51
C HIS A 225 -5.29 6.65 -3.71
N HIS A 226 -6.15 6.62 -2.70
CA HIS A 226 -7.52 6.07 -2.85
C HIS A 226 -8.45 6.95 -3.70
N ALA A 227 -8.15 8.24 -3.82
CA ALA A 227 -8.83 9.13 -4.77
C ALA A 227 -8.31 8.98 -6.21
N ASP A 228 -7.04 8.61 -6.39
CA ASP A 228 -6.45 8.25 -7.67
C ASP A 228 -5.27 7.31 -7.50
N ILE A 229 -5.48 6.07 -7.93
CA ILE A 229 -4.54 4.96 -7.83
C ILE A 229 -3.28 5.11 -8.69
N ARG A 230 -3.08 6.25 -9.36
CA ARG A 230 -1.89 6.55 -10.17
C ARG A 230 -0.90 7.46 -9.46
N CYS A 231 -1.08 7.77 -8.19
CA CYS A 231 -0.18 8.58 -7.40
C CYS A 231 0.05 7.99 -6.02
N ASN A 232 1.10 8.46 -5.34
CA ASN A 232 1.37 8.12 -3.93
C ASN A 232 1.38 6.60 -3.69
N GLU A 233 2.18 5.86 -4.47
CA GLU A 233 2.17 4.38 -4.48
C GLU A 233 2.90 3.77 -3.28
N GLY A 234 3.85 4.49 -2.67
CA GLY A 234 4.44 4.03 -1.41
C GLY A 234 3.37 3.93 -0.33
N ILE A 235 3.47 2.91 0.52
CA ILE A 235 2.83 2.85 1.83
C ILE A 235 3.92 2.99 2.88
N SER A 236 4.86 2.04 2.89
CA SER A 236 6.07 2.11 3.70
C SER A 236 7.23 2.77 2.97
N GLY A 237 7.30 2.66 1.64
CA GLY A 237 8.40 3.22 0.85
C GLY A 237 9.77 2.84 1.40
N ILE A 238 10.70 3.80 1.41
CA ILE A 238 12.04 3.60 1.98
C ILE A 238 12.05 4.25 3.38
N PHE A 239 12.00 3.43 4.43
CA PHE A 239 11.94 3.85 5.83
C PHE A 239 10.76 4.79 6.17
N GLY A 240 9.58 4.57 5.60
CA GLY A 240 8.40 5.41 5.79
C GLY A 240 8.37 6.64 4.88
N LEU A 241 9.33 6.77 3.95
CA LEU A 241 9.43 7.92 3.06
C LEU A 241 9.07 7.53 1.62
N PRO A 242 8.24 8.33 0.91
CA PRO A 242 7.81 8.05 -0.46
C PRO A 242 8.87 8.50 -1.48
N LEU A 243 10.14 8.11 -1.26
CA LEU A 243 11.28 8.55 -2.08
C LEU A 243 11.12 8.12 -3.55
N VAL A 244 10.54 6.95 -3.79
CA VAL A 244 10.34 6.43 -5.14
C VAL A 244 9.30 7.26 -5.89
N ASP A 245 8.20 7.65 -5.24
CA ASP A 245 7.20 8.57 -5.80
C ASP A 245 7.79 9.94 -6.11
N PHE A 246 8.65 10.48 -5.23
CA PHE A 246 9.35 11.75 -5.50
C PHE A 246 10.26 11.65 -6.72
N VAL A 247 11.05 10.58 -6.82
CA VAL A 247 11.99 10.38 -7.93
C VAL A 247 11.23 10.24 -9.24
N LEU A 248 10.21 9.38 -9.26
CA LEU A 248 9.45 9.03 -10.46
C LEU A 248 8.38 10.06 -10.85
N GLY A 249 8.12 11.05 -9.98
CA GLY A 249 7.15 12.12 -10.25
C GLY A 249 5.70 11.66 -10.12
N THR A 250 5.42 10.73 -9.22
CA THR A 250 4.06 10.25 -8.89
C THR A 250 3.59 10.70 -7.52
N TYR A 251 4.41 11.45 -6.78
CA TYR A 251 3.99 12.13 -5.56
C TYR A 251 3.07 13.32 -5.88
N VAL A 252 1.93 13.38 -5.20
CA VAL A 252 1.01 14.53 -5.19
C VAL A 252 0.86 14.99 -3.75
N ASP A 253 1.16 16.27 -3.48
CA ASP A 253 0.94 16.87 -2.16
C ASP A 253 -0.58 17.00 -1.94
N PRO A 254 -1.15 16.29 -0.97
CA PRO A 254 -2.59 16.24 -0.83
C PRO A 254 -3.06 17.41 0.04
N GLU A 255 -3.46 18.50 -0.63
CA GLU A 255 -4.02 19.67 0.05
C GLU A 255 -5.45 19.42 0.55
N THR A 256 -6.13 18.38 0.06
CA THR A 256 -7.54 18.05 0.34
C THR A 256 -7.65 16.78 1.19
N LEU A 257 -8.54 16.80 2.20
CA LEU A 257 -8.84 15.64 3.07
C LEU A 257 -10.09 14.87 2.66
N TYR A 258 -10.72 15.29 1.55
CA TYR A 258 -11.91 14.68 0.96
C TYR A 258 -12.97 14.33 2.01
N THR A 259 -13.21 15.18 3.01
CA THR A 259 -14.17 14.90 4.08
C THR A 259 -15.53 14.61 3.48
N HIS A 260 -16.21 13.57 3.95
CA HIS A 260 -17.49 13.16 3.40
C HIS A 260 -18.50 14.32 3.44
N GLY A 261 -19.14 14.63 2.31
CA GLY A 261 -20.11 15.72 2.21
C GLY A 261 -19.51 17.11 1.94
N GLU A 262 -18.19 17.28 1.97
CA GLU A 262 -17.55 18.55 1.65
C GLU A 262 -17.47 18.82 0.14
N LYS A 263 -17.35 20.10 -0.21
CA LYS A 263 -17.14 20.55 -1.59
C LYS A 263 -15.73 20.19 -2.04
N VAL A 264 -15.64 19.54 -3.19
CA VAL A 264 -14.38 19.21 -3.86
C VAL A 264 -14.43 19.62 -5.32
N HIS A 265 -13.27 19.91 -5.89
CA HIS A 265 -13.14 20.20 -7.32
C HIS A 265 -12.63 18.96 -8.06
N ALA A 266 -13.10 18.73 -9.29
CA ALA A 266 -12.73 17.51 -10.01
C ALA A 266 -11.23 17.46 -10.37
N ASP A 267 -10.56 18.60 -10.46
CA ASP A 267 -9.11 18.68 -10.72
C ASP A 267 -8.27 18.10 -9.58
N GLN A 268 -8.80 18.06 -8.36
CA GLN A 268 -8.19 17.41 -7.19
C GLN A 268 -8.09 15.88 -7.35
N PHE A 269 -8.74 15.31 -8.37
CA PHE A 269 -8.71 13.89 -8.71
C PHE A 269 -7.86 13.60 -9.95
N ASN A 270 -7.17 14.60 -10.51
CA ASN A 270 -6.32 14.42 -11.68
C ASN A 270 -5.05 13.65 -11.34
N SER A 271 -4.70 12.68 -12.19
CA SER A 271 -3.45 11.94 -12.07
C SER A 271 -2.25 12.84 -12.37
N PRO A 272 -1.14 12.70 -11.62
CA PRO A 272 0.11 13.32 -12.02
C PRO A 272 0.62 12.65 -13.30
N GLU A 273 1.41 13.40 -14.08
CA GLU A 273 2.18 12.81 -15.16
C GLU A 273 3.55 12.35 -14.64
N PRO A 274 3.87 11.05 -14.67
CA PRO A 274 5.19 10.56 -14.23
C PRO A 274 6.33 11.21 -15.01
N ARG A 275 7.43 11.53 -14.33
CA ARG A 275 8.60 12.23 -14.89
C ARG A 275 9.25 11.44 -16.03
N PHE A 276 9.37 10.12 -15.89
CA PHE A 276 10.11 9.29 -16.83
C PHE A 276 9.22 8.64 -17.89
N ALA A 277 9.64 8.70 -19.15
CA ALA A 277 8.91 8.13 -20.28
C ALA A 277 8.68 6.60 -20.16
N PHE A 278 9.61 5.90 -19.49
CA PHE A 278 9.48 4.48 -19.21
C PHE A 278 8.28 4.18 -18.29
N ILE A 279 8.08 4.96 -17.23
CA ILE A 279 6.92 4.82 -16.33
C ILE A 279 5.63 5.10 -17.10
N ARG A 280 5.60 6.17 -17.91
CA ARG A 280 4.45 6.45 -18.79
C ARG A 280 4.17 5.32 -19.79
N TRP A 281 5.19 4.62 -20.26
CA TRP A 281 5.02 3.45 -21.13
C TRP A 281 4.45 2.24 -20.38
N LEU A 282 4.92 1.97 -19.17
CA LEU A 282 4.36 0.93 -18.30
C LEU A 282 2.89 1.22 -17.96
N ASP A 283 2.55 2.47 -17.65
CA ASP A 283 1.16 2.89 -17.38
C ASP A 283 0.24 2.59 -18.57
N ARG A 284 0.69 2.86 -19.80
CA ARG A 284 -0.08 2.51 -21.01
C ARG A 284 -0.28 0.99 -21.13
N LYS A 285 0.74 0.19 -20.80
CA LYS A 285 0.63 -1.27 -20.82
C LYS A 285 -0.29 -1.80 -19.73
N ALA A 286 -0.27 -1.19 -18.55
CA ALA A 286 -1.20 -1.48 -17.46
C ALA A 286 -2.65 -1.20 -17.88
N ASP A 287 -2.90 -0.06 -18.50
CA ASP A 287 -4.22 0.31 -19.03
C ASP A 287 -4.72 -0.68 -20.09
N GLU A 288 -3.85 -1.09 -21.02
CA GLU A 288 -4.15 -2.12 -22.02
C GLU A 288 -4.53 -3.46 -21.35
N ALA A 289 -3.76 -3.90 -20.35
CA ALA A 289 -4.03 -5.14 -19.62
C ALA A 289 -5.38 -5.12 -18.89
N VAL A 290 -5.71 -4.02 -18.21
CA VAL A 290 -7.01 -3.84 -17.53
C VAL A 290 -8.17 -3.83 -18.54
N LYS A 291 -8.02 -3.11 -19.67
CA LYS A 291 -9.04 -3.07 -20.73
C LYS A 291 -9.30 -4.46 -21.32
N ASN A 292 -8.25 -5.19 -21.68
CA ASN A 292 -8.35 -6.53 -22.24
C ASN A 292 -9.05 -7.49 -21.27
N ARG A 293 -8.72 -7.42 -19.98
CA ARG A 293 -9.37 -8.23 -18.94
C ARG A 293 -10.85 -7.91 -18.81
N ARG A 294 -11.23 -6.62 -18.80
CA ARG A 294 -12.64 -6.19 -18.73
C ARG A 294 -13.43 -6.62 -19.96
N ALA A 295 -12.82 -6.57 -21.15
CA ALA A 295 -13.43 -7.06 -22.38
C ALA A 295 -13.67 -8.58 -22.32
N ALA A 296 -12.66 -9.36 -21.90
CA ALA A 296 -12.80 -10.80 -21.73
C ALA A 296 -13.89 -11.19 -20.72
N ALA A 297 -13.97 -10.47 -19.59
CA ALA A 297 -15.00 -10.71 -18.57
C ALA A 297 -16.43 -10.35 -19.03
N ARG A 298 -16.59 -9.45 -20.01
CA ARG A 298 -17.89 -9.11 -20.61
C ARG A 298 -18.32 -10.11 -21.69
N ALA A 299 -17.37 -10.85 -22.25
CA ALA A 299 -17.61 -11.82 -23.32
C ALA A 299 -17.89 -13.25 -22.81
N ALA A 300 -17.62 -13.51 -21.52
CA ALA A 300 -17.85 -14.78 -20.82
C ALA A 300 -19.18 -14.75 -20.06
#